data_AF-A0A5E4IQ58-F1
#
_entry.id   AF-A0A5E4IQ58-F1
#
_cell.length_a   1.000
_cell.length_b   1.000
_cell.length_c   1.000
_cell.angle_alpha   90.00
_cell.angle_beta   90.00
_cell.angle_gamma   90.00
#
_symmetry.space_group_name_H-M   'P 1'
#
loop_
_entity.id
_entity.type
_entity.pdbx_description
1 polymer ?
#
loop_
_entity_poly.entity_id
_entity_poly.type
_entity_poly.pdbx_seq_one_letter_code
_entity_poly.pdbx_strand_id
1 'polypeptide(L)'
;MENTQSKIEDAAFACQMVEPTEAAGSAEAHEIIIVGTAHVSEKSIQEVTRAIEEARPEIVAVELCPARYKALTGQEEEKEIKISELLSGGKLYLFLVQWFLAYIQKKIGDELGVKPGSEMLAAIETAKRTGARVALVDRDVGITIQRFWSAMGFLDKVRLIGSLIPAAFGWGKEEIDIDTITQEDIVSQMISEFRKISPGAANVLVDERDAYLARNLIQLSKQGRVLAVVGAGHKAGIARHLAHPEDIPELEGLKEKPSKKITAAKIFGLGVSLLILATIALVLIKAPSSQNILLAFGIWFIVTGGLSALGVVLARGHPLSALTALMVAWMTTLNPFVAAGWFAGMVEAWKLKPTVADLKRLAQASSFEQMMQNRLFKVILVAALANLGAMAGTFLGIYIIWQRLGLINPADLLRGIL
;
A
#
# COMPACT_ATOMS: atom_id res chain seq x y z
N MET A 1 3.88 -52.05 7.66
CA MET A 1 5.04 -51.74 6.80
C MET A 1 4.71 -50.76 5.67
N GLU A 2 3.43 -50.45 5.40
CA GLU A 2 3.01 -49.42 4.42
C GLU A 2 3.25 -47.95 4.86
N ASN A 3 3.39 -47.67 6.16
CA ASN A 3 3.50 -46.30 6.68
C ASN A 3 4.94 -45.74 6.69
N THR A 4 5.91 -46.54 6.23
CA THR A 4 7.33 -46.13 6.16
C THR A 4 7.73 -45.79 4.72
N GLN A 5 7.12 -46.42 3.71
CA GLN A 5 7.38 -46.09 2.30
C GLN A 5 6.78 -44.72 1.90
N SER A 6 5.57 -44.38 2.34
CA SER A 6 4.98 -43.06 2.01
C SER A 6 5.76 -41.89 2.64
N LYS A 7 6.32 -42.08 3.84
CA LYS A 7 7.18 -41.07 4.48
C LYS A 7 8.58 -40.94 3.85
N ILE A 8 9.05 -41.99 3.17
CA ILE A 8 10.33 -41.96 2.43
C ILE A 8 10.13 -41.31 1.05
N GLU A 9 8.97 -41.48 0.42
CA GLU A 9 8.61 -40.79 -0.83
C GLU A 9 8.37 -39.28 -0.62
N ASP A 10 7.72 -38.87 0.48
CA ASP A 10 7.55 -37.46 0.82
C ASP A 10 8.87 -36.73 1.13
N ALA A 11 9.90 -37.47 1.59
CA ALA A 11 11.23 -36.91 1.86
C ALA A 11 12.10 -36.77 0.59
N ALA A 12 11.79 -37.49 -0.48
CA ALA A 12 12.52 -37.42 -1.76
C ALA A 12 12.09 -36.24 -2.64
N PHE A 13 10.93 -35.63 -2.37
CA PHE A 13 10.36 -34.51 -3.13
C PHE A 13 10.29 -33.20 -2.33
N ALA A 14 11.25 -32.97 -1.43
CA ALA A 14 11.47 -31.63 -0.89
C ALA A 14 11.98 -30.74 -2.04
N CYS A 15 11.07 -29.99 -2.67
CA CYS A 15 11.44 -29.06 -3.73
C CYS A 15 12.47 -28.07 -3.21
N GLN A 16 13.64 -28.11 -3.84
CA GLN A 16 14.74 -27.22 -3.51
C GLN A 16 14.42 -25.84 -4.07
N MET A 17 14.27 -24.88 -3.16
CA MET A 17 14.23 -23.47 -3.53
C MET A 17 15.62 -23.04 -4.00
N VAL A 18 15.68 -22.33 -5.11
CA VAL A 18 16.92 -21.76 -5.66
C VAL A 18 16.81 -20.25 -5.73
N GLU A 19 17.89 -19.57 -5.37
CA GLU A 19 17.97 -18.11 -5.49
C GLU A 19 18.68 -17.69 -6.78
N PRO A 20 18.23 -16.60 -7.43
CA PRO A 20 18.99 -15.94 -8.48
C PRO A 20 20.28 -15.39 -7.86
N THR A 21 21.40 -16.07 -8.10
CA THR A 21 22.72 -15.66 -7.63
C THR A 21 23.62 -15.38 -8.82
N GLU A 22 24.55 -14.43 -8.66
CA GLU A 22 25.63 -14.26 -9.62
C GLU A 22 26.57 -15.47 -9.49
N ALA A 23 26.34 -16.48 -10.32
CA ALA A 23 27.20 -17.65 -10.37
C ALA A 23 28.66 -17.21 -10.63
N ALA A 24 29.58 -17.69 -9.79
CA ALA A 24 31.02 -17.54 -9.98
C ALA A 24 31.45 -18.46 -11.13
N GLY A 25 31.48 -17.94 -12.36
CA GLY A 25 32.05 -18.64 -13.51
C GLY A 25 31.23 -18.53 -14.79
N SER A 26 31.94 -18.64 -15.92
CA SER A 26 31.47 -18.57 -17.30
C SER A 26 30.61 -19.76 -17.73
N ALA A 27 29.50 -20.02 -17.04
CA ALA A 27 28.50 -20.98 -17.53
C ALA A 27 27.76 -20.36 -18.72
N GLU A 28 27.67 -21.09 -19.84
CA GLU A 28 26.82 -20.70 -20.97
C GLU A 28 25.36 -20.59 -20.50
N ALA A 29 24.65 -19.55 -20.96
CA ALA A 29 23.26 -19.35 -20.57
C ALA A 29 22.38 -20.42 -21.23
N HIS A 30 21.60 -21.14 -20.42
CA HIS A 30 20.62 -22.09 -20.89
C HIS A 30 19.35 -21.40 -21.40
N GLU A 31 18.49 -22.17 -22.08
CA GLU A 31 17.21 -21.71 -22.61
C GLU A 31 16.27 -21.19 -21.51
N ILE A 32 15.60 -20.07 -21.79
CA ILE A 32 14.56 -19.47 -20.95
C ILE A 32 13.24 -19.54 -21.71
N ILE A 33 12.25 -20.23 -21.16
CA ILE A 33 10.89 -20.32 -21.70
C ILE A 33 9.97 -19.42 -20.86
N ILE A 34 9.18 -18.54 -21.48
CA ILE A 34 8.27 -17.63 -20.77
C ILE A 34 6.82 -18.03 -21.04
N VAL A 35 6.11 -18.39 -19.98
CA VAL A 35 4.67 -18.63 -19.98
C VAL A 35 3.97 -17.43 -19.35
N GLY A 36 3.22 -16.69 -20.17
CA GLY A 36 2.38 -15.58 -19.73
C GLY A 36 1.03 -16.10 -19.25
N THR A 37 0.60 -15.68 -18.07
CA THR A 37 -0.69 -16.10 -17.48
C THR A 37 -1.64 -14.91 -17.41
N ALA A 38 -2.87 -15.09 -17.89
CA ALA A 38 -3.97 -14.23 -17.51
C ALA A 38 -4.34 -14.61 -16.08
N HIS A 39 -3.90 -13.80 -15.10
CA HIS A 39 -4.19 -14.05 -13.70
C HIS A 39 -5.70 -14.29 -13.56
N VAL A 40 -6.07 -15.31 -12.78
CA VAL A 40 -7.47 -15.63 -12.48
C VAL A 40 -8.21 -16.41 -13.59
N SER A 41 -7.54 -17.37 -14.25
CA SER A 41 -8.21 -18.31 -15.18
C SER A 41 -7.79 -19.76 -14.95
N GLU A 42 -8.78 -20.66 -14.89
CA GLU A 42 -8.56 -22.12 -14.86
C GLU A 42 -7.77 -22.59 -16.08
N LYS A 43 -7.99 -21.94 -17.23
CA LYS A 43 -7.26 -22.21 -18.47
C LYS A 43 -5.75 -21.94 -18.30
N SER A 44 -5.38 -20.86 -17.64
CA SER A 44 -3.98 -20.52 -17.38
C SER A 44 -3.31 -21.53 -16.44
N ILE A 45 -4.03 -22.09 -15.47
CA ILE A 45 -3.52 -23.17 -14.61
C ILE A 45 -3.16 -24.40 -15.45
N GLN A 46 -4.04 -24.81 -16.37
CA GLN A 46 -3.82 -25.95 -17.25
C GLN A 46 -2.66 -25.71 -18.23
N GLU A 47 -2.58 -24.51 -18.81
CA GLU A 47 -1.50 -24.11 -19.72
C GLU A 47 -0.14 -24.15 -19.02
N VAL A 48 -0.04 -23.59 -17.81
CA VAL A 48 1.18 -23.63 -16.99
C VAL A 48 1.59 -25.06 -16.65
N THR A 49 0.64 -25.87 -16.18
CA THR A 49 0.91 -27.27 -15.81
C THR A 49 1.45 -28.06 -17.01
N ARG A 50 0.78 -27.94 -18.16
CA ARG A 50 1.19 -28.61 -19.40
C ARG A 50 2.57 -28.15 -19.87
N ALA A 51 2.83 -26.84 -19.86
CA ALA A 51 4.10 -26.30 -20.29
C ALA A 51 5.28 -26.84 -19.45
N ILE A 52 5.10 -26.98 -18.14
CA ILE A 52 6.13 -27.55 -17.25
C ILE A 52 6.34 -29.04 -17.53
N GLU A 53 5.26 -29.80 -17.72
CA GLU A 53 5.34 -31.24 -17.99
C GLU A 53 5.98 -31.58 -19.34
N GLU A 54 5.68 -30.78 -20.37
CA GLU A 54 6.23 -30.95 -21.72
C GLU A 54 7.67 -30.46 -21.81
N ALA A 55 7.98 -29.27 -21.25
CA ALA A 55 9.33 -28.71 -21.33
C ALA A 55 10.32 -29.41 -20.40
N ARG A 56 9.86 -29.99 -19.28
CA ARG A 56 10.69 -30.56 -18.20
C ARG A 56 11.91 -29.68 -17.87
N PRO A 57 11.68 -28.44 -17.41
CA PRO A 57 12.76 -27.52 -17.05
C PRO A 57 13.49 -28.00 -15.77
N GLU A 58 14.72 -27.54 -15.58
CA GLU A 58 15.46 -27.78 -14.33
C GLU A 58 15.03 -26.80 -13.24
N ILE A 59 14.56 -25.62 -13.64
CA ILE A 59 14.12 -24.54 -12.75
C ILE A 59 12.77 -24.00 -13.24
N VAL A 60 11.78 -23.95 -12.35
CA VAL A 60 10.54 -23.21 -12.52
C VAL A 60 10.64 -21.90 -11.75
N ALA A 61 10.67 -20.78 -12.47
CA ALA A 61 10.69 -19.44 -11.92
C ALA A 61 9.27 -18.88 -11.88
N VAL A 62 8.84 -18.33 -10.74
CA VAL A 62 7.49 -17.76 -10.57
C VAL A 62 7.55 -16.30 -10.16
N GLU A 63 6.64 -15.48 -10.71
CA GLU A 63 6.48 -14.05 -10.40
C GLU A 63 5.84 -13.84 -9.01
N LEU A 64 6.51 -14.37 -7.97
CA LEU A 64 6.18 -14.20 -6.57
C LEU A 64 7.41 -13.74 -5.80
N CYS A 65 7.18 -12.91 -4.79
CA CYS A 65 8.18 -12.59 -3.79
C CYS A 65 7.97 -13.46 -2.54
N PRO A 66 8.98 -13.60 -1.66
CA PRO A 66 8.87 -14.44 -0.46
C PRO A 66 7.66 -14.09 0.44
N ALA A 67 7.33 -12.80 0.57
CA ALA A 67 6.18 -12.35 1.36
C ALA A 67 4.85 -12.84 0.77
N ARG A 68 4.67 -12.70 -0.56
CA ARG A 68 3.46 -13.17 -1.25
C ARG A 68 3.35 -14.70 -1.23
N TYR A 69 4.47 -15.40 -1.41
CA TYR A 69 4.50 -16.86 -1.33
C TYR A 69 4.03 -17.36 0.06
N LYS A 70 4.53 -16.77 1.15
CA LYS A 70 4.07 -17.11 2.51
C LYS A 70 2.59 -16.81 2.73
N ALA A 71 2.10 -15.67 2.22
CA ALA A 71 0.69 -15.30 2.31
C ALA A 71 -0.22 -16.30 1.56
N LEU A 72 0.17 -16.73 0.36
CA LEU A 72 -0.59 -17.68 -0.46
C LEU A 72 -0.56 -19.11 0.09
N THR A 73 0.55 -19.52 0.72
CA THR A 73 0.71 -20.86 1.30
C THR A 73 0.22 -20.97 2.74
N GLY A 74 -0.22 -19.86 3.36
CA GLY A 74 -0.65 -19.84 4.76
C GLY A 74 0.50 -19.97 5.77
N GLN A 75 1.75 -19.83 5.34
CA GLN A 75 2.95 -19.87 6.20
C GLN A 75 3.24 -18.52 6.89
N GLU A 76 2.22 -17.68 7.09
CA GLU A 76 2.38 -16.43 7.82
C GLU A 76 2.61 -16.72 9.30
N GLU A 77 3.79 -16.34 9.81
CA GLU A 77 3.99 -16.22 11.25
C GLU A 77 2.95 -15.24 11.81
N GLU A 78 2.12 -15.69 12.75
CA GLU A 78 1.22 -14.83 13.51
C GLU A 78 2.04 -13.90 14.40
N LYS A 79 2.61 -12.85 13.81
CA LYS A 79 3.22 -11.77 14.58
C LYS A 79 2.11 -10.90 15.15
N GLU A 80 2.08 -10.78 16.48
CA GLU A 80 1.31 -9.74 17.14
C GLU A 80 1.77 -8.37 16.66
N ILE A 81 0.99 -7.74 15.78
CA ILE A 81 1.24 -6.36 15.40
C ILE A 81 0.81 -5.49 16.58
N LYS A 82 1.77 -4.80 17.19
CA LYS A 82 1.48 -3.79 18.21
C LYS A 82 0.73 -2.63 17.57
N ILE A 83 -0.56 -2.50 17.88
CA ILE A 83 -1.44 -1.45 17.34
C ILE A 83 -0.87 -0.04 17.60
N SER A 84 -0.17 0.15 18.72
CA SER A 84 0.52 1.41 19.04
C SER A 84 1.60 1.77 18.01
N GLU A 85 2.35 0.80 17.48
CA GLU A 85 3.34 1.03 16.41
C GLU A 85 2.69 1.30 15.05
N LEU A 86 1.53 0.67 14.81
CA LEU A 86 0.75 0.91 13.59
C LEU A 86 0.21 2.34 13.56
N LEU A 87 -0.29 2.86 14.68
CA LEU A 87 -0.88 4.20 14.75
C LEU A 87 0.16 5.33 14.79
N SER A 88 1.32 5.10 15.41
CA SER A 88 2.36 6.13 15.63
C SER A 88 3.44 6.18 14.54
N GLY A 89 3.63 5.09 13.79
CA GLY A 89 4.62 5.02 12.72
C GLY A 89 4.01 5.22 11.34
N GLY A 90 4.70 5.90 10.43
CA GLY A 90 4.34 6.02 9.00
C GLY A 90 4.17 4.68 8.23
N LYS A 91 4.19 3.54 8.95
CA LYS A 91 3.81 2.20 8.50
C LYS A 91 2.31 2.09 8.22
N LEU A 92 1.45 2.89 8.86
CA LEU A 92 0.01 2.89 8.60
C LEU A 92 -0.30 3.16 7.13
N TYR A 93 0.38 4.14 6.53
CA TYR A 93 0.22 4.47 5.11
C TYR A 93 0.58 3.28 4.22
N LEU A 94 1.73 2.63 4.46
CA LEU A 94 2.14 1.45 3.72
C LEU A 94 1.10 0.32 3.86
N PHE A 95 0.59 0.11 5.08
CA PHE A 95 -0.46 -0.86 5.32
C PHE A 95 -1.76 -0.53 4.56
N LEU A 96 -2.22 0.72 4.61
CA LEU A 96 -3.44 1.16 3.91
C LEU A 96 -3.31 0.98 2.40
N VAL A 97 -2.12 1.22 1.84
CA VAL A 97 -1.87 1.00 0.42
C VAL A 97 -1.85 -0.49 0.06
N GLN A 98 -1.19 -1.33 0.87
CA GLN A 98 -1.19 -2.79 0.67
C GLN A 98 -2.61 -3.37 0.76
N TRP A 99 -3.37 -2.89 1.74
CA TRP A 99 -4.77 -3.22 1.92
C TRP A 99 -5.60 -2.85 0.68
N PHE A 100 -5.47 -1.62 0.19
CA PHE A 100 -6.20 -1.15 -0.98
C PHE A 100 -5.84 -1.97 -2.23
N LEU A 101 -4.58 -2.36 -2.39
CA LEU A 101 -4.18 -3.22 -3.50
C LEU A 101 -4.80 -4.62 -3.38
N ALA A 102 -4.74 -5.23 -2.19
CA ALA A 102 -5.35 -6.53 -1.94
C ALA A 102 -6.86 -6.51 -2.23
N TYR A 103 -7.53 -5.40 -1.90
CA TYR A 103 -8.92 -5.16 -2.23
C TYR A 103 -9.18 -5.19 -3.75
N ILE A 104 -8.41 -4.41 -4.53
CA ILE A 104 -8.55 -4.38 -5.99
C ILE A 104 -8.26 -5.75 -6.60
N GLN A 105 -7.19 -6.42 -6.17
CA GLN A 105 -6.83 -7.76 -6.63
C GLN A 105 -7.92 -8.80 -6.34
N LYS A 106 -8.50 -8.74 -5.13
CA LYS A 106 -9.58 -9.65 -4.74
C LYS A 106 -10.86 -9.37 -5.54
N LYS A 107 -11.22 -8.10 -5.76
CA LYS A 107 -12.44 -7.74 -6.50
C LYS A 107 -12.41 -8.28 -7.94
N ILE A 108 -11.27 -8.18 -8.62
CA ILE A 108 -11.05 -8.78 -9.94
C ILE A 108 -11.08 -10.32 -9.86
N GLY A 109 -10.52 -10.88 -8.78
CA GLY A 109 -10.55 -12.32 -8.45
C GLY A 109 -11.96 -12.91 -8.36
N ASP A 110 -12.80 -12.27 -7.55
CA ASP A 110 -14.16 -12.73 -7.23
C ASP A 110 -15.10 -12.66 -8.45
N GLU A 111 -14.90 -11.69 -9.36
CA GLU A 111 -15.68 -11.58 -10.62
C GLU A 111 -15.34 -12.69 -11.63
N LEU A 112 -14.13 -13.25 -11.57
CA LEU A 112 -13.64 -14.29 -12.49
C LEU A 112 -13.61 -15.70 -11.86
N GLY A 113 -13.98 -15.83 -10.57
CA GLY A 113 -14.16 -17.11 -9.89
C GLY A 113 -12.88 -17.88 -9.54
N VAL A 114 -11.70 -17.28 -9.70
CA VAL A 114 -10.39 -17.91 -9.39
C VAL A 114 -9.66 -17.06 -8.34
N LYS A 115 -8.82 -17.67 -7.50
CA LYS A 115 -8.01 -16.92 -6.53
C LYS A 115 -6.78 -16.33 -7.24
N PRO A 116 -6.47 -15.04 -7.07
CA PRO A 116 -5.24 -14.46 -7.61
C PRO A 116 -3.99 -15.22 -7.12
N GLY A 117 -3.10 -15.58 -8.03
CA GLY A 117 -1.88 -16.35 -7.71
C GLY A 117 -2.06 -17.87 -7.71
N SER A 118 -3.25 -18.39 -8.03
CA SER A 118 -3.48 -19.83 -8.18
C SER A 118 -2.62 -20.44 -9.29
N GLU A 119 -2.41 -19.73 -10.40
CA GLU A 119 -1.51 -20.16 -11.48
C GLU A 119 -0.06 -20.32 -11.01
N MET A 120 0.41 -19.43 -10.14
CA MET A 120 1.76 -19.47 -9.58
C MET A 120 1.91 -20.63 -8.59
N LEU A 121 0.89 -20.90 -7.75
CA LEU A 121 0.88 -22.06 -6.86
C LEU A 121 0.85 -23.38 -7.65
N ALA A 122 0.07 -23.44 -8.73
CA ALA A 122 0.03 -24.59 -9.61
C ALA A 122 1.39 -24.85 -10.28
N ALA A 123 2.10 -23.79 -10.69
CA ALA A 123 3.46 -23.90 -11.21
C ALA A 123 4.42 -24.53 -10.19
N ILE A 124 4.38 -24.05 -8.94
CA ILE A 124 5.22 -24.55 -7.84
C ILE A 124 4.89 -26.02 -7.54
N GLU A 125 3.61 -26.39 -7.54
CA GLU A 125 3.20 -27.77 -7.26
C GLU A 125 3.58 -28.72 -8.40
N THR A 126 3.45 -28.27 -9.65
CA THR A 126 3.89 -29.04 -10.82
C THR A 126 5.41 -29.18 -10.86
N ALA A 127 6.15 -28.15 -10.46
CA ALA A 127 7.60 -28.21 -10.33
C ALA A 127 8.03 -29.27 -9.29
N LYS A 128 7.38 -29.30 -8.11
CA LYS A 128 7.59 -30.37 -7.12
C LYS A 128 7.37 -31.75 -7.72
N ARG A 129 6.22 -31.97 -8.37
CA ARG A 129 5.87 -33.28 -8.96
C ARG A 129 6.86 -33.74 -10.03
N THR A 130 7.40 -32.80 -10.82
CA THR A 130 8.34 -33.08 -11.91
C THR A 130 9.80 -33.11 -11.47
N GLY A 131 10.10 -32.79 -10.20
CA GLY A 131 11.46 -32.75 -9.66
C GLY A 131 12.25 -31.49 -10.02
N ALA A 132 11.59 -30.45 -10.54
CA ALA A 132 12.23 -29.17 -10.84
C ALA A 132 12.45 -28.33 -9.58
N ARG A 133 13.51 -27.52 -9.58
CA ARG A 133 13.78 -26.52 -8.53
C ARG A 133 12.85 -25.32 -8.71
N VAL A 134 12.53 -24.62 -7.64
CA VAL A 134 11.63 -23.44 -7.68
C VAL A 134 12.38 -22.17 -7.33
N ALA A 135 12.19 -21.12 -8.13
CA ALA A 135 12.76 -19.79 -7.89
C ALA A 135 11.67 -18.73 -7.76
N LEU A 136 11.73 -17.92 -6.71
CA LEU A 136 10.88 -16.73 -6.53
C LEU A 136 11.61 -15.53 -7.15
N VAL A 137 11.13 -15.02 -8.28
CA VAL A 137 11.88 -14.02 -9.06
C VAL A 137 11.37 -12.59 -8.93
N ASP A 138 10.31 -12.33 -8.17
CA ASP A 138 9.73 -10.99 -8.03
C ASP A 138 10.27 -10.23 -6.80
N ARG A 139 10.21 -8.90 -6.87
CA ARG A 139 10.60 -8.01 -5.77
C ARG A 139 9.46 -7.83 -4.76
N ASP A 140 9.79 -7.33 -3.57
CA ASP A 140 8.77 -7.01 -2.56
C ASP A 140 7.77 -5.98 -3.12
N VAL A 141 6.49 -6.33 -3.09
CA VAL A 141 5.41 -5.50 -3.63
C VAL A 141 5.34 -4.14 -2.93
N GLY A 142 5.72 -4.06 -1.65
CA GLY A 142 5.81 -2.80 -0.92
C GLY A 142 6.89 -1.86 -1.45
N ILE A 143 8.03 -2.40 -1.91
CA ILE A 143 9.07 -1.60 -2.58
C ILE A 143 8.55 -1.08 -3.92
N THR A 144 7.95 -1.95 -4.75
CA THR A 144 7.33 -1.58 -6.04
C THR A 144 6.36 -0.42 -5.87
N ILE A 145 5.47 -0.54 -4.89
CA ILE A 145 4.47 0.46 -4.56
C ILE A 145 5.13 1.75 -4.05
N GLN A 146 6.08 1.66 -3.11
CA GLN A 146 6.73 2.85 -2.56
C GLN A 146 7.42 3.66 -3.66
N ARG A 147 8.05 2.99 -4.62
CA ARG A 147 8.65 3.63 -5.79
C ARG A 147 7.58 4.23 -6.72
N PHE A 148 6.50 3.51 -6.99
CA PHE A 148 5.35 4.02 -7.76
C PHE A 148 4.82 5.34 -7.19
N TRP A 149 4.56 5.38 -5.88
CA TRP A 149 4.13 6.61 -5.21
C TRP A 149 5.22 7.69 -5.22
N SER A 150 6.50 7.33 -5.19
CA SER A 150 7.58 8.31 -5.22
C SER A 150 7.79 8.93 -6.60
N ALA A 151 7.43 8.21 -7.67
CA ALA A 151 7.52 8.67 -9.05
C ALA A 151 6.35 9.59 -9.47
N MET A 152 5.22 9.55 -8.76
CA MET A 152 4.07 10.42 -9.05
C MET A 152 4.20 11.83 -8.46
N GLY A 153 3.78 12.83 -9.22
CA GLY A 153 3.58 14.20 -8.74
C GLY A 153 2.46 14.29 -7.70
N PHE A 154 2.42 15.39 -6.93
CA PHE A 154 1.38 15.58 -5.91
C PHE A 154 -0.03 15.64 -6.53
N LEU A 155 -0.20 16.32 -7.66
CA LEU A 155 -1.49 16.44 -8.35
C LEU A 155 -1.99 15.09 -8.88
N ASP A 156 -1.09 14.26 -9.42
CA ASP A 156 -1.44 12.93 -9.94
C ASP A 156 -1.94 12.01 -8.81
N LYS A 157 -1.30 12.09 -7.63
CA LYS A 157 -1.76 11.36 -6.44
C LYS A 157 -3.16 11.76 -6.01
N VAL A 158 -3.43 13.07 -5.97
CA VAL A 158 -4.75 13.58 -5.59
C VAL A 158 -5.80 13.16 -6.62
N ARG A 159 -5.50 13.25 -7.92
CA ARG A 159 -6.40 12.80 -9.00
C ARG A 159 -6.69 11.30 -8.92
N LEU A 160 -5.66 10.47 -8.74
CA LEU A 160 -5.80 9.02 -8.62
C LEU A 160 -6.64 8.63 -7.40
N ILE A 161 -6.33 9.20 -6.22
CA ILE A 161 -7.14 8.95 -5.01
C ILE A 161 -8.58 9.45 -5.23
N GLY A 162 -8.72 10.63 -5.83
CA GLY A 162 -10.02 11.23 -6.13
C GLY A 162 -10.86 10.42 -7.11
N SER A 163 -10.27 9.69 -8.06
CA SER A 163 -10.99 8.82 -8.99
C SER A 163 -11.31 7.44 -8.38
N LEU A 164 -10.47 6.94 -7.48
CA LEU A 164 -10.67 5.64 -6.84
C LEU A 164 -11.70 5.67 -5.71
N ILE A 165 -11.85 6.80 -5.01
CA ILE A 165 -12.86 6.96 -3.96
C ILE A 165 -14.27 6.71 -4.53
N PRO A 166 -14.79 7.45 -5.54
CA PRO A 166 -16.12 7.18 -6.10
C PRO A 166 -16.32 5.72 -6.49
N ALA A 167 -15.34 5.10 -7.17
CA ALA A 167 -15.39 3.69 -7.58
C ALA A 167 -15.47 2.71 -6.39
N ALA A 168 -14.72 2.95 -5.31
CA ALA A 168 -14.75 2.13 -4.09
C ALA A 168 -16.07 2.29 -3.31
N PHE A 169 -16.71 3.47 -3.41
CA PHE A 169 -18.02 3.76 -2.82
C PHE A 169 -19.20 3.35 -3.73
N GLY A 170 -18.92 2.79 -4.92
CA GLY A 170 -19.96 2.43 -5.89
C GLY A 170 -20.71 3.64 -6.47
N TRP A 171 -20.13 4.83 -6.35
CA TRP A 171 -20.65 6.06 -6.92
C TRP A 171 -20.12 6.20 -8.34
N GLY A 172 -21.00 6.02 -9.33
CA GLY A 172 -20.65 6.04 -10.76
C GLY A 172 -20.52 4.64 -11.36
N LYS A 173 -21.57 3.81 -11.24
CA LYS A 173 -21.74 2.66 -12.14
C LYS A 173 -21.90 3.19 -13.56
N GLU A 174 -20.82 3.23 -14.32
CA GLU A 174 -20.91 2.88 -15.74
C GLU A 174 -20.63 1.38 -15.80
N GLU A 175 -21.66 0.64 -16.21
CA GLU A 175 -21.51 -0.75 -16.63
C GLU A 175 -20.53 -0.73 -17.80
N ILE A 176 -19.29 -1.14 -17.54
CA ILE A 176 -18.37 -1.45 -18.63
C ILE A 176 -18.93 -2.73 -19.24
N ASP A 177 -19.50 -2.59 -20.43
CA ASP A 177 -19.97 -3.68 -21.26
C ASP A 177 -18.75 -4.51 -21.69
N ILE A 178 -18.44 -5.55 -20.91
CA ILE A 178 -17.36 -6.49 -21.19
C ILE A 178 -17.98 -7.61 -22.02
N ASP A 179 -18.25 -7.31 -23.28
CA ASP A 179 -18.41 -8.37 -24.28
C ASP A 179 -17.73 -7.97 -25.58
N THR A 180 -16.87 -8.88 -26.03
CA THR A 180 -15.98 -8.84 -27.20
C THR A 180 -14.76 -7.91 -27.14
N ILE A 181 -13.64 -8.40 -26.59
CA ILE A 181 -12.24 -8.25 -27.07
C ILE A 181 -11.34 -9.15 -26.19
N THR A 182 -10.29 -9.75 -26.77
CA THR A 182 -9.32 -10.63 -26.08
C THR A 182 -8.60 -9.91 -24.92
N GLN A 183 -8.45 -10.59 -23.77
CA GLN A 183 -7.91 -10.02 -22.51
C GLN A 183 -6.49 -9.43 -22.63
N GLU A 184 -5.65 -9.91 -23.55
CA GLU A 184 -4.28 -9.42 -23.76
C GLU A 184 -4.24 -7.99 -24.34
N ASP A 185 -5.20 -7.63 -25.19
CA ASP A 185 -5.27 -6.32 -25.84
C ASP A 185 -5.80 -5.23 -24.90
N ILE A 186 -6.77 -5.55 -24.04
CA ILE A 186 -7.34 -4.59 -23.09
C ILE A 186 -6.30 -4.23 -22.02
N VAL A 187 -5.58 -5.21 -21.49
CA VAL A 187 -4.53 -4.96 -20.48
C VAL A 187 -3.43 -4.08 -21.07
N SER A 188 -3.00 -4.37 -22.30
CA SER A 188 -1.99 -3.57 -23.01
C SER A 188 -2.49 -2.14 -23.29
N GLN A 189 -3.75 -1.98 -23.70
CA GLN A 189 -4.37 -0.67 -23.92
C GLN A 189 -4.53 0.13 -22.62
N MET A 190 -4.98 -0.49 -21.53
CA MET A 190 -5.08 0.16 -20.21
C MET A 190 -3.71 0.61 -19.70
N ILE A 191 -2.67 -0.21 -19.88
CA ILE A 191 -1.29 0.16 -19.53
C ILE A 191 -0.81 1.33 -20.40
N SER A 192 -1.15 1.34 -21.69
CA SER A 192 -0.80 2.42 -22.63
C SER A 192 -1.49 3.74 -22.28
N GLU A 193 -2.78 3.70 -21.96
CA GLU A 193 -3.52 4.89 -21.50
C GLU A 193 -3.00 5.36 -20.14
N PHE A 194 -2.68 4.44 -19.22
CA PHE A 194 -2.05 4.80 -17.95
C PHE A 194 -0.67 5.43 -18.14
N ARG A 195 0.14 4.96 -19.11
CA ARG A 195 1.42 5.57 -19.49
C ARG A 195 1.26 7.02 -19.94
N LYS A 196 0.19 7.35 -20.66
CA LYS A 196 -0.09 8.75 -21.07
C LYS A 196 -0.43 9.64 -19.87
N ILE A 197 -1.11 9.09 -18.86
CA ILE A 197 -1.51 9.82 -17.65
C ILE A 197 -0.34 9.99 -16.68
N SER A 198 0.45 8.95 -16.44
CA SER A 198 1.58 8.99 -15.52
C SER A 198 2.78 8.17 -16.03
N PRO A 199 3.61 8.77 -16.90
CA PRO A 199 4.75 8.07 -17.52
C PRO A 199 5.75 7.53 -16.50
N GLY A 200 6.08 8.34 -15.48
CA GLY A 200 7.02 7.95 -14.43
C GLY A 200 6.51 6.80 -13.57
N ALA A 201 5.20 6.75 -13.32
CA ALA A 201 4.59 5.72 -12.50
C ALA A 201 4.48 4.39 -13.27
N ALA A 202 4.17 4.45 -14.58
CA ALA A 202 4.15 3.28 -15.46
C ALA A 202 5.56 2.69 -15.66
N ASN A 203 6.58 3.53 -15.85
CA ASN A 203 7.97 3.11 -15.95
C ASN A 203 8.42 2.32 -14.70
N VAL A 204 8.01 2.78 -13.51
CA VAL A 204 8.38 2.11 -12.25
C VAL A 204 7.58 0.83 -11.99
N LEU A 205 6.28 0.81 -12.30
CA LEU A 205 5.43 -0.36 -12.05
C LEU A 205 5.69 -1.51 -13.04
N VAL A 206 5.97 -1.17 -14.30
CA VAL A 206 6.05 -2.13 -15.40
C VAL A 206 7.49 -2.29 -15.84
N ASP A 207 8.10 -1.25 -16.42
CA ASP A 207 9.41 -1.39 -17.08
C ASP A 207 10.55 -1.74 -16.09
N GLU A 208 10.62 -1.11 -14.91
CA GLU A 208 11.59 -1.48 -13.87
C GLU A 208 11.34 -2.90 -13.31
N ARG A 209 10.08 -3.34 -13.28
CA ARG A 209 9.73 -4.67 -12.78
C ARG A 209 10.11 -5.73 -13.80
N ASP A 210 9.86 -5.46 -15.09
CA ASP A 210 10.27 -6.33 -16.21
C ASP A 210 11.79 -6.50 -16.24
N ALA A 211 12.54 -5.41 -16.08
CA ALA A 211 13.99 -5.45 -15.99
C ALA A 211 14.48 -6.28 -14.80
N TYR A 212 13.85 -6.14 -13.63
CA TYR A 212 14.16 -6.93 -12.44
C TYR A 212 13.91 -8.43 -12.65
N LEU A 213 12.76 -8.78 -13.23
CA LEU A 213 12.40 -10.18 -13.55
C LEU A 213 13.38 -10.75 -14.58
N ALA A 214 13.64 -10.05 -15.67
CA ALA A 214 14.57 -10.47 -16.72
C ALA A 214 15.98 -10.74 -16.18
N ARG A 215 16.50 -9.86 -15.31
CA ARG A 215 17.81 -10.04 -14.67
C ARG A 215 17.89 -11.32 -13.84
N ASN A 216 16.85 -11.59 -13.03
CA ASN A 216 16.78 -12.81 -12.23
C ASN A 216 16.70 -14.06 -13.11
N LEU A 217 15.96 -14.00 -14.22
CA LEU A 217 15.90 -15.11 -15.18
C LEU A 217 17.25 -15.37 -15.85
N ILE A 218 18.00 -14.32 -16.20
CA ILE A 218 19.38 -14.46 -16.74
C ILE A 218 20.33 -15.09 -15.71
N GLN A 219 20.20 -14.74 -14.43
CA GLN A 219 21.01 -15.35 -13.38
C GLN A 219 20.65 -16.83 -13.16
N LEU A 220 19.37 -17.16 -13.22
CA LEU A 220 18.90 -18.54 -13.11
C LEU A 220 19.26 -19.39 -14.33
N SER A 221 19.27 -18.81 -15.54
CA SER A 221 19.63 -19.55 -16.75
C SER A 221 21.08 -19.99 -16.79
N LYS A 222 21.96 -19.42 -15.95
CA LYS A 222 23.32 -19.94 -15.73
C LYS A 222 23.37 -21.17 -14.83
N GLN A 223 22.26 -21.52 -14.18
CA GLN A 223 22.15 -22.63 -13.25
C GLN A 223 21.33 -23.81 -13.82
N GLY A 224 20.76 -23.67 -15.03
CA GLY A 224 20.00 -24.71 -15.72
C GLY A 224 18.89 -24.14 -16.60
N ARG A 225 18.19 -25.00 -17.34
CA ARG A 225 17.04 -24.62 -18.19
C ARG A 225 15.89 -24.06 -17.35
N VAL A 226 15.40 -22.85 -17.69
CA VAL A 226 14.39 -22.12 -16.91
C VAL A 226 13.06 -22.07 -17.65
N LEU A 227 11.96 -22.35 -16.94
CA LEU A 227 10.61 -21.98 -17.35
C LEU A 227 10.06 -20.93 -16.38
N ALA A 228 9.79 -19.73 -16.89
CA ALA A 228 9.26 -18.60 -16.14
C ALA A 228 7.75 -18.51 -16.30
N VAL A 229 7.01 -18.54 -15.18
CA VAL A 229 5.58 -18.28 -15.11
C VAL A 229 5.38 -16.86 -14.61
N VAL A 230 4.87 -15.99 -15.48
CA VAL A 230 4.74 -14.54 -15.25
C VAL A 230 3.36 -14.07 -15.71
N GLY A 231 2.88 -12.94 -15.17
CA GLY A 231 1.68 -12.28 -15.65
C GLY A 231 1.81 -11.90 -17.14
N ALA A 232 0.73 -12.03 -17.90
CA ALA A 232 0.71 -11.75 -19.34
C ALA A 232 1.25 -10.34 -19.69
N GLY A 233 0.97 -9.34 -18.83
CA GLY A 233 1.47 -7.97 -19.00
C GLY A 233 3.00 -7.80 -18.92
N HIS A 234 3.71 -8.76 -18.32
CA HIS A 234 5.17 -8.72 -18.17
C HIS A 234 5.91 -9.49 -19.27
N LYS A 235 5.22 -10.41 -19.97
CA LYS A 235 5.83 -11.30 -20.98
C LYS A 235 6.60 -10.53 -22.05
N ALA A 236 5.98 -9.50 -22.64
CA ALA A 236 6.59 -8.72 -23.73
C ALA A 236 7.79 -7.90 -23.27
N GLY A 237 7.69 -7.25 -22.10
CA GLY A 237 8.78 -6.44 -21.53
C GLY A 237 9.98 -7.28 -21.13
N ILE A 238 9.75 -8.44 -20.50
CA ILE A 238 10.81 -9.39 -20.16
C ILE A 238 11.51 -9.88 -21.43
N ALA A 239 10.75 -10.30 -22.46
CA ALA A 239 11.33 -10.78 -23.71
C ALA A 239 12.23 -9.72 -24.37
N ARG A 240 11.84 -8.44 -24.31
CA ARG A 240 12.66 -7.32 -24.80
C ARG A 240 14.00 -7.21 -24.06
N HIS A 241 13.97 -7.30 -22.72
CA HIS A 241 15.17 -7.24 -21.89
C HIS A 241 16.06 -8.47 -22.01
N LEU A 242 15.50 -9.66 -22.26
CA LEU A 242 16.30 -10.85 -22.54
C LEU A 242 16.99 -10.77 -23.91
N ALA A 243 16.37 -10.10 -24.89
CA ALA A 243 16.98 -9.87 -26.20
C ALA A 243 18.07 -8.78 -26.17
N HIS A 244 17.97 -7.81 -25.24
CA HIS A 244 18.96 -6.73 -25.04
C HIS A 244 19.37 -6.63 -23.56
N PRO A 245 20.15 -7.60 -23.03
CA PRO A 245 20.53 -7.61 -21.61
C PRO A 245 21.34 -6.38 -21.16
N GLU A 246 22.01 -5.69 -22.09
CA GLU A 246 22.75 -4.44 -21.87
C GLU A 246 21.88 -3.27 -21.42
N ASP A 247 20.57 -3.30 -21.73
CA ASP A 247 19.61 -2.26 -21.36
C ASP A 247 19.07 -2.42 -19.94
N ILE A 248 19.46 -3.49 -19.22
CA ILE A 248 18.99 -3.75 -17.86
C ILE A 248 19.73 -2.83 -16.88
N PRO A 249 19.05 -1.90 -16.18
CA PRO A 249 19.68 -0.97 -15.24
C PRO A 249 20.31 -1.67 -14.03
N GLU A 250 21.35 -1.05 -13.45
CA GLU A 250 22.05 -1.57 -12.26
C GLU A 250 21.14 -1.59 -11.02
N LEU A 251 21.15 -2.73 -10.31
CA LEU A 251 20.17 -3.09 -9.27
C LEU A 251 20.31 -2.33 -7.94
N GLU A 252 21.44 -1.66 -7.68
CA GLU A 252 21.67 -0.98 -6.40
C GLU A 252 20.62 0.12 -6.13
N GLY A 253 20.05 0.72 -7.18
CA GLY A 253 18.97 1.69 -7.04
C GLY A 253 17.55 1.11 -6.94
N LEU A 254 17.35 -0.20 -7.14
CA LEU A 254 16.01 -0.82 -7.31
C LEU A 254 15.46 -1.49 -6.03
N LYS A 255 16.33 -1.83 -5.08
CA LYS A 255 15.94 -2.40 -3.76
C LYS A 255 15.87 -1.34 -2.65
N GLU A 256 16.41 -0.15 -2.89
CA GLU A 256 16.53 0.87 -1.85
C GLU A 256 15.31 1.79 -1.72
N LYS A 257 15.03 2.20 -0.48
CA LYS A 257 13.98 3.20 -0.21
C LYS A 257 14.44 4.56 -0.77
N PRO A 258 13.59 5.28 -1.51
CA PRO A 258 13.92 6.64 -1.94
C PRO A 258 14.32 7.51 -0.75
N SER A 259 15.42 8.26 -0.93
CA SER A 259 16.08 9.01 0.13
C SER A 259 15.14 10.02 0.81
N LYS A 260 15.31 10.20 2.12
CA LYS A 260 14.50 11.08 2.97
C LYS A 260 14.77 12.56 2.63
N LYS A 261 14.21 13.06 1.53
CA LYS A 261 14.11 14.51 1.31
C LYS A 261 13.22 15.15 2.38
N ILE A 262 13.47 16.42 2.71
CA ILE A 262 12.56 17.21 3.55
C ILE A 262 11.20 17.20 2.87
N THR A 263 10.24 16.49 3.47
CA THR A 263 8.91 16.31 2.90
C THR A 263 8.14 17.61 3.04
N ALA A 264 7.31 17.96 2.06
CA ALA A 264 6.40 19.10 2.14
C ALA A 264 5.58 19.11 3.44
N ALA A 265 5.26 17.92 3.98
CA ALA A 265 4.62 17.75 5.29
C ALA A 265 5.42 18.32 6.47
N LYS A 266 6.76 18.23 6.45
CA LYS A 266 7.62 18.83 7.50
C LYS A 266 7.62 20.36 7.42
N ILE A 267 7.67 20.90 6.21
CA ILE A 267 7.61 22.36 5.96
C ILE A 267 6.24 22.90 6.37
N PHE A 268 5.17 22.22 5.96
CA PHE A 268 3.80 22.55 6.36
C PHE A 268 3.62 22.48 7.88
N GLY A 269 4.08 21.40 8.52
CA GLY A 269 4.03 21.26 9.98
C GLY A 269 4.77 22.39 10.70
N LEU A 270 5.96 22.76 10.23
CA LEU A 270 6.71 23.90 10.76
C LEU A 270 5.95 25.22 10.56
N GLY A 271 5.36 25.43 9.38
CA GLY A 271 4.54 26.62 9.08
C GLY A 271 3.33 26.75 10.01
N VAL A 272 2.61 25.66 10.27
CA VAL A 272 1.49 25.63 11.21
C VAL A 272 1.97 25.93 12.64
N SER A 273 3.08 25.35 13.09
CA SER A 273 3.64 25.65 14.41
C SER A 273 4.05 27.12 14.56
N LEU A 274 4.70 27.70 13.55
CA LEU A 274 5.04 29.12 13.55
C LEU A 274 3.78 30.01 13.58
N LEU A 275 2.72 29.64 12.86
CA LEU A 275 1.45 30.36 12.86
C LEU A 275 0.77 30.34 14.24
N ILE A 276 0.82 29.21 14.95
CA ILE A 276 0.34 29.08 16.32
C ILE A 276 1.15 29.96 17.27
N LEU A 277 2.48 29.89 17.20
CA LEU A 277 3.37 30.71 18.03
C LEU A 277 3.17 32.21 17.77
N ALA A 278 3.01 32.60 16.51
CA ALA A 278 2.69 33.97 16.12
C ALA A 278 1.34 34.43 16.70
N THR A 279 0.33 33.56 16.67
CA THR A 279 -0.98 33.85 17.27
C THR A 279 -0.87 34.06 18.78
N ILE A 280 -0.15 33.20 19.49
CA ILE A 280 0.09 33.35 20.93
C ILE A 280 0.81 34.67 21.22
N ALA A 281 1.87 34.98 20.47
CA ALA A 281 2.61 36.23 20.61
C ALA A 281 1.72 37.46 20.35
N LEU A 282 0.87 37.43 19.32
CA LEU A 282 -0.07 38.52 19.01
C LEU A 282 -1.08 38.74 20.14
N VAL A 283 -1.62 37.67 20.72
CA VAL A 283 -2.53 37.77 21.87
C VAL A 283 -1.81 38.43 23.05
N LEU A 284 -0.58 38.01 23.35
CA LEU A 284 0.20 38.56 24.47
C LEU A 284 0.62 40.02 24.27
N ILE A 285 0.90 40.45 23.03
CA ILE A 285 1.36 41.82 22.73
C ILE A 285 0.18 42.79 22.58
N LYS A 286 -0.84 42.42 21.78
CA LYS A 286 -1.95 43.33 21.44
C LYS A 286 -3.15 43.22 22.38
N ALA A 287 -3.31 42.11 23.08
CA ALA A 287 -4.44 41.85 23.97
C ALA A 287 -4.01 41.26 25.33
N PRO A 288 -3.07 41.91 26.07
CA PRO A 288 -2.41 41.34 27.27
C PRO A 288 -3.34 41.13 28.48
N SER A 289 -4.60 41.55 28.40
CA SER A 289 -5.59 41.34 29.47
C SER A 289 -5.74 39.85 29.80
N SER A 290 -5.78 39.53 31.09
CA SER A 290 -5.99 38.15 31.58
C SER A 290 -7.30 37.56 31.05
N GLN A 291 -8.34 38.39 30.88
CA GLN A 291 -9.62 37.96 30.31
C GLN A 291 -9.49 37.58 28.83
N ASN A 292 -8.72 38.33 28.05
CA ASN A 292 -8.50 38.06 26.63
C ASN A 292 -7.65 36.81 26.41
N ILE A 293 -6.63 36.60 27.25
CA ILE A 293 -5.82 35.38 27.25
C ILE A 293 -6.69 34.16 27.59
N LEU A 294 -7.51 34.26 28.64
CA LEU A 294 -8.44 33.18 29.02
C LEU A 294 -9.47 32.90 27.92
N LEU A 295 -9.99 33.94 27.28
CA LEU A 295 -10.92 33.81 26.16
C LEU A 295 -10.26 33.14 24.95
N ALA A 296 -9.04 33.56 24.58
CA ALA A 296 -8.28 32.93 23.49
C ALA A 296 -8.02 31.45 23.76
N PHE A 297 -7.62 31.11 25.00
CA PHE A 297 -7.43 29.73 25.42
C PHE A 297 -8.75 28.94 25.38
N GLY A 298 -9.85 29.51 25.87
CA GLY A 298 -11.17 28.88 25.84
C GLY A 298 -11.66 28.60 24.41
N ILE A 299 -11.50 29.56 23.50
CA ILE A 299 -11.81 29.39 22.07
C ILE A 299 -10.92 28.28 21.49
N TRP A 300 -9.61 28.34 21.74
CA TRP A 300 -8.67 27.32 21.27
C TRP A 300 -9.09 25.92 21.72
N PHE A 301 -9.36 25.76 23.01
CA PHE A 301 -9.75 24.50 23.63
C PHE A 301 -11.06 23.95 23.04
N ILE A 302 -12.11 24.77 23.00
CA ILE A 302 -13.44 24.35 22.55
C ILE A 302 -13.43 24.02 21.05
N VAL A 303 -12.78 24.84 20.22
CA VAL A 303 -12.80 24.65 18.77
C VAL A 303 -11.94 23.47 18.35
N THR A 304 -10.70 23.36 18.85
CA THR A 304 -9.82 22.23 18.52
C THR A 304 -10.34 20.92 19.10
N GLY A 305 -10.71 20.93 20.39
CA GLY A 305 -11.25 19.76 21.08
C GLY A 305 -12.61 19.34 20.51
N GLY A 306 -13.52 20.30 20.31
CA GLY A 306 -14.88 20.04 19.84
C GLY A 306 -14.89 19.43 18.43
N LEU A 307 -14.13 19.99 17.49
CA LEU A 307 -14.03 19.43 16.14
C LEU A 307 -13.32 18.08 16.10
N SER A 308 -12.28 17.90 16.93
CA SER A 308 -11.61 16.60 17.08
C SER A 308 -12.57 15.52 17.61
N ALA A 309 -13.35 15.84 18.65
CA ALA A 309 -14.37 14.96 19.21
C ALA A 309 -15.51 14.68 18.21
N LEU A 310 -15.94 15.70 17.43
CA LEU A 310 -16.90 15.53 16.35
C LEU A 310 -16.38 14.53 15.31
N GLY A 311 -15.09 14.59 14.95
CA GLY A 311 -14.46 13.59 14.09
C GLY A 311 -14.60 12.17 14.62
N VAL A 312 -14.41 11.96 15.93
CA VAL A 312 -14.63 10.65 16.58
C VAL A 312 -16.10 10.22 16.50
N VAL A 313 -17.03 11.13 16.73
CA VAL A 313 -18.47 10.85 16.63
C VAL A 313 -18.87 10.47 15.21
N LEU A 314 -18.33 11.16 14.20
CA LEU A 314 -18.54 10.82 12.79
C LEU A 314 -17.96 9.45 12.42
N ALA A 315 -16.84 9.07 13.04
CA ALA A 315 -16.28 7.72 12.93
C ALA A 315 -17.10 6.65 13.68
N ARG A 316 -18.19 7.04 14.36
CA ARG A 316 -18.98 6.20 15.28
C ARG A 316 -18.13 5.58 16.39
N GLY A 317 -17.08 6.30 16.82
CA GLY A 317 -16.14 5.86 17.85
C GLY A 317 -16.76 5.83 19.25
N HIS A 318 -16.05 5.20 20.18
CA HIS A 318 -16.47 5.10 21.56
C HIS A 318 -16.50 6.48 22.25
N PRO A 319 -17.48 6.78 23.13
CA PRO A 319 -17.58 8.07 23.82
C PRO A 319 -16.30 8.50 24.57
N LEU A 320 -15.60 7.54 25.19
CA LEU A 320 -14.31 7.79 25.83
C LEU A 320 -13.21 8.23 24.86
N SER A 321 -13.23 7.76 23.61
CA SER A 321 -12.31 8.20 22.56
C SER A 321 -12.63 9.64 22.15
N ALA A 322 -13.92 10.01 22.08
CA ALA A 322 -14.37 11.37 21.80
C ALA A 322 -13.99 12.34 22.94
N LEU A 323 -14.18 11.92 24.19
CA LEU A 323 -13.75 12.69 25.36
C LEU A 323 -12.22 12.88 25.37
N THR A 324 -11.48 11.84 25.02
CA THR A 324 -10.01 11.92 24.93
C THR A 324 -9.58 12.91 23.85
N ALA A 325 -10.20 12.85 22.66
CA ALA A 325 -9.98 13.80 21.59
C ALA A 325 -10.26 15.25 22.03
N LEU A 326 -11.38 15.49 22.73
CA LEU A 326 -11.76 16.79 23.28
C LEU A 326 -10.70 17.35 24.24
N MET A 327 -10.20 16.52 25.17
CA MET A 327 -9.27 16.95 26.22
C MET A 327 -7.83 17.13 25.73
N VAL A 328 -7.44 16.49 24.63
CA VAL A 328 -6.03 16.40 24.21
C VAL A 328 -5.74 17.25 22.96
N ALA A 329 -6.74 17.60 22.14
CA ALA A 329 -6.55 18.36 20.89
C ALA A 329 -5.87 19.73 21.08
N TRP A 330 -6.29 20.51 22.08
CA TRP A 330 -5.74 21.84 22.31
C TRP A 330 -4.23 21.82 22.60
N MET A 331 -3.76 20.77 23.27
CA MET A 331 -2.35 20.59 23.64
C MET A 331 -1.55 20.03 22.47
N THR A 332 -2.10 19.03 21.78
CA THR A 332 -1.41 18.34 20.68
C THR A 332 -1.28 19.21 19.44
N THR A 333 -2.25 20.07 19.15
CA THR A 333 -2.15 21.05 18.05
C THR A 333 -0.96 22.01 18.18
N LEU A 334 -0.47 22.27 19.41
CA LEU A 334 0.75 23.06 19.65
C LEU A 334 2.04 22.33 19.24
N ASN A 335 2.01 21.00 19.17
CA ASN A 335 3.15 20.16 18.85
C ASN A 335 2.90 19.39 17.53
N PRO A 336 3.57 19.72 16.42
CA PRO A 336 3.32 19.11 15.12
C PRO A 336 3.69 17.62 15.05
N PHE A 337 4.39 17.10 16.07
CA PHE A 337 4.82 15.71 16.15
C PHE A 337 3.86 14.82 16.94
N VAL A 338 2.85 15.39 17.59
CA VAL A 338 1.91 14.66 18.44
C VAL A 338 0.49 15.00 18.02
N ALA A 339 -0.32 14.00 17.69
CA ALA A 339 -1.66 14.20 17.16
C ALA A 339 -2.74 13.68 18.12
N ALA A 340 -3.82 14.44 18.34
CA ALA A 340 -4.93 14.05 19.24
C ALA A 340 -5.57 12.71 18.86
N GLY A 341 -5.65 12.41 17.58
CA GLY A 341 -6.19 11.17 17.07
C GLY A 341 -5.39 9.95 17.48
N TRP A 342 -4.09 10.07 17.79
CA TRP A 342 -3.34 8.94 18.35
C TRP A 342 -3.87 8.55 19.73
N PHE A 343 -4.18 9.53 20.58
CA PHE A 343 -4.76 9.27 21.90
C PHE A 343 -6.18 8.72 21.79
N ALA A 344 -7.02 9.33 20.95
CA ALA A 344 -8.37 8.85 20.69
C ALA A 344 -8.36 7.41 20.12
N GLY A 345 -7.47 7.14 19.17
CA GLY A 345 -7.28 5.82 18.57
C GLY A 345 -6.73 4.79 19.56
N MET A 346 -5.82 5.16 20.46
CA MET A 346 -5.35 4.26 21.52
C MET A 346 -6.48 3.89 22.50
N VAL A 347 -7.32 4.85 22.88
CA VAL A 347 -8.50 4.58 23.72
C VAL A 347 -9.51 3.70 22.99
N GLU A 348 -9.74 3.94 21.70
CA GLU A 348 -10.59 3.10 20.85
C GLU A 348 -10.02 1.68 20.76
N ALA A 349 -8.71 1.54 20.55
CA ALA A 349 -8.02 0.25 20.48
C ALA A 349 -8.08 -0.50 21.82
N TRP A 350 -7.94 0.22 22.94
CA TRP A 350 -8.10 -0.36 24.27
C TRP A 350 -9.52 -0.89 24.50
N LYS A 351 -10.53 -0.23 23.95
CA LYS A 351 -11.94 -0.66 24.05
C LYS A 351 -12.29 -1.81 23.11
N LEU A 352 -11.89 -1.72 21.84
CA LEU A 352 -12.24 -2.71 20.83
C LEU A 352 -11.34 -3.94 20.86
N LYS A 353 -10.12 -3.80 21.38
CA LYS A 353 -9.06 -4.84 21.40
C LYS A 353 -8.91 -5.52 20.03
N PRO A 354 -8.47 -4.78 18.98
CA PRO A 354 -8.27 -5.36 17.66
C PRO A 354 -7.26 -6.50 17.70
N THR A 355 -7.46 -7.49 16.84
CA THR A 355 -6.63 -8.69 16.73
C THR A 355 -6.00 -8.82 15.34
N VAL A 356 -5.04 -9.74 15.18
CA VAL A 356 -4.50 -10.09 13.86
C VAL A 356 -5.59 -10.64 12.92
N ALA A 357 -6.64 -11.27 13.46
CA ALA A 357 -7.79 -11.69 12.66
C ALA A 357 -8.56 -10.49 12.07
N ASP A 358 -8.66 -9.37 12.80
CA ASP A 358 -9.27 -8.14 12.28
C ASP A 358 -8.44 -7.57 11.13
N LEU A 359 -7.12 -7.67 11.18
CA LEU A 359 -6.24 -7.30 10.07
C LEU A 359 -6.57 -8.10 8.79
N LYS A 360 -6.66 -9.43 8.91
CA LYS A 360 -6.97 -10.34 7.80
C LYS A 360 -8.37 -10.06 7.23
N ARG A 361 -9.37 -9.88 8.11
CA ARG A 361 -10.74 -9.53 7.71
C ARG A 361 -10.81 -8.18 7.01
N LEU A 362 -10.00 -7.21 7.45
CA LEU A 362 -9.95 -5.90 6.81
C LEU A 362 -9.41 -6.04 5.37
N ALA A 363 -8.32 -6.78 5.16
CA ALA A 363 -7.77 -7.08 3.83
C ALA A 363 -8.75 -7.83 2.91
N GLN A 364 -9.71 -8.55 3.49
CA GLN A 364 -10.73 -9.29 2.74
C GLN A 364 -12.04 -8.52 2.54
N ALA A 365 -12.20 -7.35 3.16
CA ALA A 365 -13.45 -6.60 3.12
C ALA A 365 -13.70 -6.05 1.72
N SER A 366 -14.87 -6.35 1.12
CA SER A 366 -15.25 -5.95 -0.24
C SER A 366 -16.07 -4.66 -0.31
N SER A 367 -16.45 -4.07 0.83
CA SER A 367 -17.20 -2.82 0.90
C SER A 367 -16.83 -1.98 2.12
N PHE A 368 -17.12 -0.68 2.04
CA PHE A 368 -16.95 0.25 3.16
C PHE A 368 -17.77 -0.15 4.39
N GLU A 369 -18.94 -0.75 4.19
CA GLU A 369 -19.77 -1.25 5.28
C GLU A 369 -19.07 -2.38 6.05
N GLN A 370 -18.46 -3.34 5.33
CA GLN A 370 -17.67 -4.41 5.96
C GLN A 370 -16.42 -3.86 6.67
N MET A 371 -15.81 -2.81 6.13
CA MET A 371 -14.72 -2.12 6.80
C MET A 371 -15.19 -1.46 8.09
N MET A 372 -16.33 -0.79 8.10
CA MET A 372 -16.90 -0.17 9.32
C MET A 372 -17.25 -1.18 10.40
N GLN A 373 -17.52 -2.44 10.03
CA GLN A 373 -17.71 -3.54 10.97
C GLN A 373 -16.39 -4.07 11.55
N ASN A 374 -15.25 -3.73 10.93
CA ASN A 374 -13.93 -4.16 11.36
C ASN A 374 -13.38 -3.29 12.52
N ARG A 375 -12.94 -3.95 13.60
CA ARG A 375 -12.44 -3.26 14.80
C ARG A 375 -11.18 -2.45 14.54
N LEU A 376 -10.25 -2.98 13.76
CA LEU A 376 -8.99 -2.30 13.44
C LEU A 376 -9.25 -1.07 12.56
N PHE A 377 -10.11 -1.21 11.55
CA PHE A 377 -10.48 -0.08 10.69
C PHE A 377 -11.13 1.05 11.50
N LYS A 378 -12.01 0.70 12.44
CA LYS A 378 -12.66 1.67 13.31
C LYS A 378 -11.66 2.47 14.15
N VAL A 379 -10.65 1.81 14.71
CA VAL A 379 -9.55 2.49 15.43
C VAL A 379 -8.81 3.49 14.53
N ILE A 380 -8.46 3.06 13.32
CA ILE A 380 -7.75 3.90 12.35
C ILE A 380 -8.61 5.11 11.93
N LEU A 381 -9.89 4.87 11.65
CA LEU A 381 -10.83 5.92 11.25
C LEU A 381 -11.06 6.94 12.36
N VAL A 382 -11.22 6.50 13.61
CA VAL A 382 -11.30 7.37 14.79
C VAL A 382 -10.06 8.26 14.90
N ALA A 383 -8.87 7.69 14.76
CA ALA A 383 -7.63 8.45 14.81
C ALA A 383 -7.53 9.46 13.66
N ALA A 384 -7.89 9.05 12.44
CA ALA A 384 -7.83 9.90 11.26
C ALA A 384 -8.80 11.09 11.34
N LEU A 385 -10.08 10.84 11.66
CA LEU A 385 -11.10 11.90 11.74
C LEU A 385 -10.86 12.83 12.93
N ALA A 386 -10.36 12.34 14.07
CA ALA A 386 -9.95 13.20 15.17
C ALA A 386 -8.79 14.13 14.78
N ASN A 387 -7.79 13.63 14.04
CA ASN A 387 -6.69 14.45 13.54
C ASN A 387 -7.17 15.52 12.54
N LEU A 388 -8.08 15.16 11.63
CA LEU A 388 -8.69 16.11 10.71
C LEU A 388 -9.49 17.18 11.45
N GLY A 389 -10.27 16.78 12.45
CA GLY A 389 -11.02 17.71 13.31
C GLY A 389 -10.12 18.66 14.09
N ALA A 390 -9.05 18.15 14.70
CA ALA A 390 -8.07 18.98 15.40
C ALA A 390 -7.38 19.96 14.45
N MET A 391 -6.99 19.52 13.25
CA MET A 391 -6.37 20.37 12.23
C MET A 391 -7.32 21.48 11.74
N ALA A 392 -8.56 21.14 11.42
CA ALA A 392 -9.57 22.13 11.06
C ALA A 392 -9.81 23.12 12.21
N GLY A 393 -9.83 22.62 13.44
CA GLY A 393 -9.98 23.42 14.64
C GLY A 393 -8.79 24.35 14.92
N THR A 394 -7.57 23.99 14.52
CA THR A 394 -6.41 24.89 14.57
C THR A 394 -6.69 26.13 13.74
N PHE A 395 -6.99 25.97 12.44
CA PHE A 395 -7.21 27.12 11.55
C PHE A 395 -8.44 27.94 11.94
N LEU A 396 -9.54 27.26 12.26
CA LEU A 396 -10.77 27.94 12.70
C LEU A 396 -10.58 28.65 14.05
N GLY A 397 -9.86 28.03 14.97
CA GLY A 397 -9.51 28.61 16.27
C GLY A 397 -8.70 29.89 16.11
N ILE A 398 -7.64 29.86 15.29
CA ILE A 398 -6.83 31.06 14.97
C ILE A 398 -7.71 32.15 14.38
N TYR A 399 -8.54 31.82 13.38
CA TYR A 399 -9.45 32.76 12.73
C TYR A 399 -10.41 33.42 13.72
N ILE A 400 -11.07 32.62 14.58
CA ILE A 400 -12.02 33.13 15.58
C ILE A 400 -11.30 33.99 16.62
N ILE A 401 -10.12 33.58 17.10
CA ILE A 401 -9.32 34.35 18.07
C ILE A 401 -8.95 35.72 17.47
N TRP A 402 -8.45 35.75 16.23
CA TRP A 402 -8.07 36.99 15.56
C TRP A 402 -9.25 37.94 15.37
N GLN A 403 -10.42 37.41 14.96
CA GLN A 403 -11.63 38.22 14.82
C GLN A 403 -12.16 38.73 16.16
N ARG A 404 -12.27 37.86 17.17
CA ARG A 404 -12.85 38.22 18.48
C ARG A 404 -11.99 39.21 19.25
N LEU A 405 -10.67 39.14 19.12
CA LEU A 405 -9.73 40.02 19.80
C LEU A 405 -9.26 41.20 18.94
N GLY A 406 -9.79 41.36 17.71
CA GLY A 406 -9.43 42.48 16.83
C GLY A 406 -7.95 42.53 16.46
N LEU A 407 -7.26 41.38 16.40
CA LEU A 407 -5.81 41.33 16.23
C LEU A 407 -5.38 41.65 14.80
N ILE A 408 -6.09 41.06 13.84
CA ILE A 408 -5.90 41.15 12.39
C ILE A 408 -7.29 41.05 11.74
N ASN A 409 -7.58 41.90 10.77
CA ASN A 409 -8.81 41.81 9.99
C ASN A 409 -8.63 40.74 8.90
N PRO A 410 -9.33 39.58 8.93
CA PRO A 410 -9.06 38.48 8.00
C PRO A 410 -9.29 38.82 6.53
N ALA A 411 -10.16 39.80 6.27
CA ALA A 411 -10.45 40.31 4.93
C ALA A 411 -9.24 41.00 4.28
N ASP A 412 -8.38 41.64 5.06
CA ASP A 412 -7.18 42.30 4.55
C ASP A 412 -6.07 41.29 4.23
N LEU A 413 -6.06 40.14 4.90
CA LEU A 413 -5.10 39.05 4.65
C LEU A 413 -5.45 38.26 3.38
N LEU A 414 -6.74 38.00 3.14
CA LEU A 414 -7.22 37.31 1.93
C LEU A 414 -7.04 38.15 0.67
N ARG A 415 -7.17 39.48 0.76
CA ARG A 415 -6.91 40.43 -0.35
C ARG A 415 -5.43 40.61 -0.71
N GLY A 416 -4.51 40.16 0.14
CA GLY A 416 -3.07 40.19 -0.15
C GLY A 416 -2.54 38.88 -0.75
N ILE A 417 -3.37 37.84 -0.81
CA ILE A 417 -3.00 36.48 -1.28
C ILE A 417 -3.72 36.13 -2.60
N LEU A 418 -4.96 36.59 -2.78
CA LEU A 418 -5.67 36.64 -4.07
C LEU A 418 -5.29 37.91 -4.83
#